data_AF-A0A7W0NVN9-F1
#
_entry.id   AF-A0A7W0NVN9-F1
#
_cell.length_a   1.000
_cell.length_b   1.000
_cell.length_c   1.000
_cell.angle_alpha   90.00
_cell.angle_beta   90.00
_cell.angle_gamma   90.00
#
_symmetry.space_group_name_H-M   'P 1'
#
loop_
_entity.id
_entity.type
_entity.pdbx_description
1 polymer ?
#
loop_
_entity_poly.entity_id
_entity_poly.type
_entity_poly.pdbx_seq_one_letter_code
_entity_poly.pdbx_strand_id
1 'polypeptide(L)'
;PVNIGNPREMTIKQFAEEIIRITGTKSGIEYKPLPVDDPKVRQPDIGRAKKILGWEPKVEFEEGIVRTIDYFRQWLERAAQR
;
A
#
# COMPACT_ATOMS: atom_id res chain seq x y z
N PRO A 1 19.47 10.68 -7.56
CA PRO A 1 18.48 9.64 -7.22
C PRO A 1 17.33 9.63 -8.26
N VAL A 2 16.71 8.46 -8.51
CA VAL A 2 15.52 8.29 -9.34
C VAL A 2 14.46 7.66 -8.43
N ASN A 3 13.35 8.36 -8.19
CA ASN A 3 12.29 7.84 -7.34
C ASN A 3 11.46 6.81 -8.10
N ILE A 4 11.19 5.68 -7.45
CA ILE A 4 10.34 4.60 -7.95
C ILE A 4 9.25 4.39 -6.91
N GLY A 5 8.00 4.66 -7.26
CA GLY A 5 6.89 4.57 -6.33
C GLY A 5 5.57 5.01 -6.96
N ASN A 6 4.52 5.04 -6.13
CA ASN A 6 3.18 5.41 -6.57
C ASN A 6 2.98 6.93 -6.45
N PRO A 7 2.75 7.67 -7.55
CA PRO A 7 2.50 9.11 -7.51
C PRO A 7 1.07 9.46 -7.05
N ARG A 8 0.15 8.49 -6.97
CA ARG A 8 -1.20 8.69 -6.45
C ARG A 8 -1.15 8.76 -4.93
N GLU A 9 -1.49 9.92 -4.38
CA GLU A 9 -1.55 10.12 -2.94
C GLU A 9 -2.81 9.47 -2.34
N MET A 10 -2.67 8.94 -1.13
CA MET A 10 -3.74 8.38 -0.32
C MET A 10 -3.43 8.65 1.16
N THR A 11 -4.43 9.06 1.93
CA THR A 11 -4.27 9.19 3.39
C THR A 11 -4.22 7.83 4.07
N ILE A 12 -3.57 7.74 5.23
CA ILE A 12 -3.58 6.50 6.04
C ILE A 12 -5.01 6.06 6.41
N LYS A 13 -5.93 7.01 6.61
CA LYS A 13 -7.35 6.71 6.85
C LYS A 13 -7.99 6.00 5.66
N GLN A 14 -7.85 6.54 4.45
CA GLN A 14 -8.37 5.93 3.22
C GLN A 14 -7.76 4.54 2.99
N PHE A 15 -6.46 4.38 3.25
CA PHE A 15 -5.80 3.09 3.17
C PHE A 15 -6.43 2.07 4.13
N ALA A 16 -6.61 2.45 5.40
CA ALA A 16 -7.20 1.56 6.41
C ALA A 16 -8.67 1.20 6.08
N GLU A 17 -9.47 2.17 5.63
CA GLU A 17 -10.86 1.96 5.19
C GLU A 17 -10.93 0.99 4.01
N GLU A 18 -10.01 1.11 3.04
CA GLU A 18 -9.98 0.24 1.87
C GLU A 18 -9.56 -1.20 2.23
N ILE A 19 -8.61 -1.37 3.16
CA ILE A 19 -8.27 -2.69 3.71
C ILE A 19 -9.48 -3.31 4.42
N ILE A 20 -10.21 -2.55 5.23
CA ILE A 20 -11.43 -3.04 5.89
C ILE A 20 -12.47 -3.48 4.85
N ARG A 21 -12.70 -2.66 3.83
CA ARG A 21 -13.65 -2.94 2.74
C ARG A 21 -13.29 -4.22 1.98
N ILE A 22 -12.03 -4.40 1.61
CA ILE A 22 -11.57 -5.56 0.81
C ILE A 22 -11.55 -6.84 1.65
N THR A 23 -11.11 -6.76 2.90
CA THR A 23 -11.00 -7.94 3.78
C THR A 23 -12.33 -8.35 4.41
N GLY A 24 -13.29 -7.42 4.54
CA GLY A 24 -14.53 -7.64 5.26
C GLY A 24 -14.34 -7.79 6.78
N THR A 25 -13.18 -7.38 7.32
CA THR A 25 -12.91 -7.47 8.76
C THR A 25 -13.85 -6.56 9.55
N LYS A 26 -14.11 -6.95 10.80
CA LYS A 26 -14.84 -6.13 11.79
C LYS A 26 -13.91 -5.29 12.66
N SER A 27 -12.60 -5.29 12.38
CA SER A 27 -11.62 -4.47 13.09
C SER A 27 -11.96 -2.98 12.93
N GLY A 28 -11.85 -2.23 14.02
CA GLY A 28 -11.97 -0.77 14.00
C GLY A 28 -10.67 -0.07 13.61
N ILE A 29 -10.76 1.24 13.34
CA ILE A 29 -9.60 2.13 13.13
C ILE A 29 -9.30 2.84 14.45
N GLU A 30 -8.08 2.68 14.98
CA GLU A 30 -7.59 3.38 16.16
C GLU A 30 -6.57 4.46 15.74
N TYR A 31 -6.74 5.69 16.22
CA TYR A 31 -5.82 6.80 15.93
C TYR A 31 -4.72 6.87 16.98
N LYS A 32 -3.47 6.96 16.54
CA LYS A 32 -2.29 7.12 17.40
C LYS A 32 -1.49 8.37 17.00
N PRO A 33 -0.70 8.94 17.92
CA PRO A 33 0.20 10.04 17.60
C PRO A 33 1.15 9.65 16.46
N LEU A 34 1.45 10.61 15.56
CA LEU A 34 2.43 10.41 14.50
C LEU A 34 3.83 10.25 15.12
N PRO A 35 4.62 9.24 14.72
CA PRO A 35 6.03 9.16 15.07
C PRO A 35 6.78 10.43 14.65
N VAL A 36 7.78 10.84 15.45
CA VAL A 36 8.53 12.09 15.20
C VAL A 36 9.20 12.10 13.82
N ASP A 37 9.68 10.95 13.37
CA ASP A 37 10.44 10.80 12.12
C ASP A 37 9.57 10.44 10.91
N ASP A 38 8.24 10.37 11.07
CA ASP A 38 7.36 9.94 9.99
C ASP A 38 7.06 11.08 9.00
N PRO A 39 7.26 10.88 7.68
CA PRO A 39 6.95 11.90 6.69
C PRO A 39 5.43 12.12 6.61
N LYS A 40 5.03 13.39 6.65
CA LYS A 40 3.62 13.81 6.54
C LYS A 40 3.01 13.57 5.16
N VAL A 41 3.84 13.52 4.12
CA VAL A 41 3.43 13.33 2.73
C VAL A 41 4.23 12.17 2.14
N ARG A 42 3.52 11.22 1.53
CA ARG A 42 4.11 10.02 0.90
C ARG A 42 3.74 9.98 -0.58
N GLN A 43 4.20 10.99 -1.32
CA GLN A 43 3.98 11.13 -2.77
C GLN A 43 5.31 11.39 -3.49
N PRO A 44 5.96 10.37 -4.06
CA PRO A 44 7.19 10.55 -4.83
C PRO A 44 6.91 11.25 -6.17
N ASP A 45 7.72 12.26 -6.50
CA ASP A 45 7.83 12.73 -7.89
C ASP A 45 8.61 11.69 -8.72
N ILE A 46 7.93 11.09 -9.69
CA ILE A 46 8.47 10.06 -10.60
C ILE A 46 8.81 10.59 -12.01
N GLY A 47 8.81 11.91 -12.22
CA GLY A 47 9.08 12.52 -13.54
C GLY A 47 10.42 12.09 -14.13
N ARG A 48 11.46 11.95 -13.28
CA ARG A 48 12.77 11.43 -13.71
C ARG A 48 12.68 9.97 -14.17
N ALA A 49 11.94 9.11 -13.48
CA ALA A 49 11.77 7.70 -13.85
C ALA A 49 11.04 7.54 -15.18
N LYS A 50 9.98 8.33 -15.40
CA LYS A 50 9.27 8.38 -16.69
C LYS A 50 10.19 8.80 -17.83
N LYS A 51 10.96 9.88 -17.63
CA LYS A 51 11.81 10.48 -18.68
C LYS A 51 13.00 9.61 -19.09
N ILE A 52 13.73 9.05 -18.12
CA ILE A 52 15.02 8.39 -18.42
C ILE A 52 14.94 6.88 -18.44
N LEU A 53 13.92 6.29 -17.79
CA LEU A 53 13.74 4.83 -17.73
C LEU A 53 12.51 4.37 -18.53
N GLY A 54 11.64 5.28 -18.98
CA GLY A 54 10.33 4.90 -19.51
C GLY A 54 9.48 4.15 -18.49
N TRP A 55 9.73 4.39 -17.19
CA TRP A 55 9.13 3.62 -16.09
C TRP A 55 7.98 4.40 -15.44
N GLU A 56 6.90 3.68 -15.16
CA GLU A 56 5.80 4.11 -14.28
C GLU A 56 5.15 2.86 -13.64
N PRO A 57 4.49 3.00 -12.47
CA PRO A 57 3.76 1.89 -11.88
C PRO A 57 2.64 1.42 -12.82
N LYS A 58 2.48 0.10 -12.95
CA LYS A 58 1.48 -0.54 -13.83
C LYS A 58 0.38 -1.28 -13.08
N VAL A 59 0.53 -1.41 -11.77
CA VAL A 59 -0.41 -2.12 -10.90
C VAL A 59 -1.08 -1.07 -10.03
N GLU A 60 -2.40 -1.00 -10.14
CA GLU A 60 -3.20 -0.11 -9.31
C GLU A 60 -3.21 -0.57 -7.84
N PHE A 61 -3.52 0.35 -6.93
CA PHE A 61 -3.53 0.06 -5.50
C PHE A 61 -4.45 -1.11 -5.15
N GLU A 62 -5.68 -1.06 -5.67
CA GLU A 62 -6.74 -2.01 -5.39
C GLU A 62 -6.34 -3.42 -5.88
N GLU A 63 -5.76 -3.51 -7.08
CA GLU A 63 -5.23 -4.77 -7.64
C GLU A 63 -4.06 -5.32 -6.80
N GLY A 64 -3.11 -4.46 -6.44
CA GLY A 64 -1.95 -4.84 -5.64
C GLY A 64 -2.32 -5.35 -4.25
N ILE A 65 -3.27 -4.70 -3.58
CA ILE A 65 -3.74 -5.09 -2.25
C ILE A 65 -4.50 -6.41 -2.29
N VAL A 66 -5.39 -6.64 -3.25
CA VAL A 66 -6.09 -7.92 -3.39
C VAL A 66 -5.08 -9.06 -3.54
N ARG A 67 -4.09 -8.92 -4.43
CA ARG A 67 -3.02 -9.92 -4.59
C ARG A 67 -2.22 -10.14 -3.31
N THR A 68 -1.93 -9.07 -2.57
CA THR A 68 -1.20 -9.15 -1.30
C THR A 68 -1.99 -9.91 -0.24
N ILE A 69 -3.29 -9.63 -0.11
CA ILE A 69 -4.19 -10.33 0.82
C ILE A 69 -4.26 -11.82 0.47
N ASP A 70 -4.45 -12.17 -0.80
CA ASP A 70 -4.53 -13.56 -1.23
C ASP A 70 -3.23 -14.32 -0.99
N TYR A 71 -2.08 -13.68 -1.20
CA TYR A 71 -0.78 -14.25 -0.84
C TYR A 71 -0.73 -14.60 0.66
N PHE A 72 -1.11 -13.67 1.55
CA PHE A 72 -1.08 -13.92 2.99
C PHE A 72 -2.11 -14.95 3.46
N ARG A 73 -3.28 -15.04 2.83
CA ARG A 73 -4.25 -16.12 3.09
C ARG A 73 -3.62 -17.49 2.83
N GLN A 74 -3.03 -17.68 1.65
CA GLN A 74 -2.36 -18.93 1.29
C GLN A 74 -1.16 -19.23 2.21
N TRP A 75 -0.40 -18.19 2.59
CA TRP A 75 0.73 -18.36 3.49
C TRP A 75 0.29 -18.86 4.88
N LEU A 76 -0.79 -18.28 5.43
CA LEU A 76 -1.37 -18.69 6.71
C LEU A 76 -1.90 -20.13 6.67
N GLU A 77 -2.58 -20.51 5.59
CA GLU A 77 -3.06 -21.89 5.38
C GLU A 77 -1.89 -22.90 5.41
N ARG A 78 -0.80 -22.59 4.69
CA ARG A 78 0.41 -23.44 4.68
C ARG A 78 1.11 -23.47 6.04
N ALA A 79 1.13 -22.35 6.75
CA ALA A 79 1.75 -22.26 8.08
C ALA A 79 0.97 -23.08 9.12
N ALA A 80 -0.38 -23.12 9.02
CA ALA A 80 -1.23 -23.90 9.92
C ALA A 80 -1.22 -25.41 9.66
N GLN A 81 -0.73 -25.85 8.49
CA GLN A 81 -0.58 -27.26 8.12
C GLN A 81 0.78 -27.86 8.55
N ARG A 82 1.66 -27.05 9.12
CA ARG A 82 2.95 -27.48 9.70
C ARG A 82 2.81 -27.69 11.19
#